data_AF-A0A4R9BMS5-F1
#
_entry.id   AF-A0A4R9BMS5-F1
#
_cell.length_a   1.000
_cell.length_b   1.000
_cell.length_c   1.000
_cell.angle_alpha   90.00
_cell.angle_beta   90.00
_cell.angle_gamma   90.00
#
_symmetry.space_group_name_H-M   'P 1'
#
loop_
_entity.id
_entity.type
_entity.pdbx_description
1 polymer ?
#
loop_
_entity_poly.entity_id
_entity_poly.type
_entity_poly.pdbx_seq_one_letter_code
_entity_poly.pdbx_strand_id
1 'polypeptide(L)'
;MSASTQWAPPSVPADGWNNNQIAVGARTVFLWALGVLVGSWVFAIGLASSQSLGVFVSWLGSATATGLAIWAIVLGSIGVGRAAKLGGYRRGTALTGLLGGLGVLLIAPVVVLLGSLLLLG
;
A
#
# COMPACT_ATOMS: atom_id res chain seq x y z
N MET A 1 -47.03 20.44 -3.27
CA MET A 1 -45.82 20.14 -4.06
C MET A 1 -44.63 20.19 -3.10
N SER A 2 -44.03 19.05 -2.75
CA SER A 2 -42.86 18.98 -1.87
C SER A 2 -41.60 19.32 -2.66
N ALA A 3 -40.84 20.33 -2.21
CA ALA A 3 -39.57 20.68 -2.82
C ALA A 3 -38.64 19.46 -2.82
N SER A 4 -38.04 19.14 -3.96
CA SER A 4 -36.97 18.14 -4.03
C SER A 4 -35.80 18.65 -3.17
N THR A 5 -35.47 17.93 -2.12
CA THR A 5 -34.18 18.09 -1.43
C THR A 5 -33.08 17.77 -2.44
N GLN A 6 -32.60 18.80 -3.12
CA GLN A 6 -31.43 18.71 -3.98
C GLN A 6 -30.26 18.33 -3.07
N TRP A 7 -29.75 17.11 -3.22
CA TRP A 7 -28.55 16.66 -2.54
C TRP A 7 -27.40 17.57 -2.98
N ALA A 8 -27.00 18.48 -2.10
CA ALA A 8 -25.79 19.26 -2.29
C ALA A 8 -24.61 18.35 -1.94
N PRO A 9 -23.70 18.03 -2.89
CA PRO A 9 -22.48 17.33 -2.53
C PRO A 9 -21.78 18.14 -1.43
N PRO A 10 -21.25 17.49 -0.37
CA PRO A 10 -20.55 18.18 0.68
C PRO A 10 -19.49 19.08 0.03
N SER A 11 -19.49 20.36 0.41
CA SER A 11 -18.62 21.38 -0.17
C SER A 11 -17.17 20.95 0.03
N VAL A 12 -16.60 20.30 -0.98
CA VAL A 12 -15.17 20.02 -1.01
C VAL A 12 -14.52 21.40 -1.02
N PRO A 13 -13.61 21.72 -0.07
CA PRO A 13 -12.86 22.97 -0.14
C PRO A 13 -12.31 23.10 -1.56
N ALA A 14 -12.37 24.28 -2.18
CA ALA A 14 -11.94 24.46 -3.58
C ALA A 14 -10.52 23.89 -3.83
N ASP A 15 -9.70 23.89 -2.78
CA ASP A 15 -8.35 23.33 -2.78
C ASP A 15 -8.29 21.81 -2.52
N GLY A 16 -9.31 21.22 -1.89
CA GLY A 16 -9.32 19.84 -1.39
C GLY A 16 -9.36 18.76 -2.46
N TRP A 17 -9.98 19.01 -3.62
CA TRP A 17 -10.10 18.01 -4.69
C TRP A 17 -8.74 17.65 -5.30
N ASN A 18 -7.88 18.66 -5.49
CA ASN A 18 -6.52 18.48 -6.01
C ASN A 18 -5.47 18.30 -4.89
N ASN A 19 -5.64 18.90 -3.72
CA ASN A 19 -4.56 18.95 -2.70
C ASN A 19 -4.25 17.65 -1.96
N ASN A 20 -5.16 16.67 -1.94
CA ASN A 20 -4.89 15.36 -1.30
C ASN A 20 -4.90 14.17 -2.27
N GLN A 21 -4.42 14.38 -3.50
CA GLN A 21 -4.07 13.27 -4.41
C GLN A 21 -2.94 12.40 -3.84
N ILE A 22 -2.05 12.97 -3.01
CA ILE A 22 -0.99 12.23 -2.32
C ILE A 22 -1.56 11.12 -1.43
N ALA A 23 -2.69 11.34 -0.77
CA ALA A 23 -3.37 10.28 0.01
C ALA A 23 -3.84 9.11 -0.87
N VAL A 24 -4.28 9.40 -2.10
CA VAL A 24 -4.66 8.36 -3.08
C VAL A 24 -3.40 7.63 -3.56
N GLY A 25 -2.34 8.39 -3.87
CA GLY A 25 -1.02 7.83 -4.21
C GLY A 25 -0.48 6.90 -3.13
N ALA A 26 -0.56 7.29 -1.85
CA ALA A 26 -0.13 6.45 -0.72
C ALA A 26 -0.84 5.10 -0.70
N ARG A 27 -2.17 5.10 -0.86
CA ARG A 27 -2.96 3.86 -0.92
C ARG A 27 -2.61 3.03 -2.16
N THR A 28 -2.50 3.65 -3.33
CA THR A 28 -2.17 2.95 -4.57
C THR A 28 -0.81 2.27 -4.48
N VAL A 29 0.21 2.99 -3.99
CA VAL A 29 1.56 2.45 -3.79
C VAL A 29 1.55 1.31 -2.77
N PHE A 30 0.80 1.44 -1.68
CA PHE A 30 0.61 0.34 -0.74
C PHE A 30 0.00 -0.91 -1.40
N LEU A 31 -1.04 -0.75 -2.24
CA LEU A 31 -1.64 -1.89 -2.94
C LEU A 31 -0.66 -2.55 -3.92
N TRP A 32 0.21 -1.76 -4.57
CA TRP A 32 1.31 -2.30 -5.36
C TRP A 32 2.33 -3.05 -4.51
N ALA A 33 2.72 -2.49 -3.36
CA ALA A 33 3.63 -3.16 -2.43
C ALA A 33 3.09 -4.52 -1.98
N LEU A 34 1.80 -4.57 -1.65
CA LEU A 34 1.10 -5.78 -1.25
C LEU A 34 0.98 -6.78 -2.41
N GLY A 35 0.63 -6.30 -3.61
CA GLY A 35 0.55 -7.12 -4.82
C GLY A 35 1.91 -7.74 -5.20
N VAL A 36 3.00 -6.97 -5.10
CA VAL A 36 4.36 -7.47 -5.34
C VAL A 36 4.76 -8.51 -4.29
N LEU A 37 4.47 -8.26 -3.01
CA LEU A 37 4.77 -9.21 -1.93
C LEU A 37 4.03 -10.54 -2.14
N VAL A 38 2.72 -10.50 -2.38
CA VAL A 38 1.91 -11.70 -2.59
C VAL A 38 2.28 -12.40 -3.90
N GLY A 39 2.41 -11.64 -4.98
CA GLY A 39 2.69 -12.18 -6.32
C GLY A 39 4.06 -12.85 -6.40
N SER A 40 5.10 -12.23 -5.82
CA SER A 40 6.44 -12.84 -5.77
C SER A 40 6.47 -14.13 -4.94
N TRP A 41 5.72 -14.20 -3.85
CA TRP A 41 5.63 -15.40 -3.03
C TRP A 41 4.90 -16.54 -3.76
N VAL A 42 3.76 -16.26 -4.40
CA VAL A 42 3.03 -17.24 -5.22
C VAL A 42 3.91 -17.75 -6.36
N PHE A 43 4.65 -16.85 -7.03
CA PHE A 43 5.56 -17.22 -8.11
C PHE A 43 6.73 -18.07 -7.61
N ALA A 44 7.30 -17.74 -6.46
CA ALA A 44 8.37 -18.52 -5.83
C ALA A 44 7.94 -19.96 -5.51
N ILE A 45 6.70 -20.16 -5.04
CA ILE A 45 6.13 -21.50 -4.82
C ILE A 45 5.94 -22.24 -6.14
N GLY A 46 5.47 -21.57 -7.20
CA GLY A 46 5.38 -22.15 -8.54
C GLY A 46 6.74 -22.63 -9.09
N LEU A 47 7.83 -22.05 -8.60
CA LEU A 47 9.21 -22.42 -8.92
C LEU A 47 9.81 -23.44 -7.93
N ALA A 48 9.01 -24.16 -7.15
CA ALA A 48 9.53 -25.13 -6.17
C ALA A 48 10.45 -26.21 -6.78
N SER A 49 10.28 -26.55 -8.06
CA SER A 49 11.19 -27.47 -8.78
C SER A 49 12.60 -26.87 -9.02
N SER A 50 12.74 -25.56 -8.95
CA SER A 50 13.99 -24.81 -9.07
C SER A 50 14.23 -23.98 -7.81
N GLN A 51 14.56 -24.67 -6.70
CA GLN A 51 14.66 -24.08 -5.37
C GLN A 51 15.46 -22.76 -5.32
N SER A 52 16.62 -22.70 -5.99
CA SER A 52 17.46 -21.50 -6.04
C SER A 52 16.79 -20.31 -6.75
N LEU A 53 16.05 -20.56 -7.83
CA LEU A 53 15.28 -19.54 -8.54
C LEU A 53 14.06 -19.08 -7.72
N GLY A 54 13.38 -20.02 -7.05
CA GLY A 54 12.27 -19.69 -6.15
C GLY A 54 12.72 -18.78 -5.00
N VAL A 55 13.83 -19.12 -4.34
CA VAL A 55 14.43 -18.30 -3.29
C VAL A 55 14.82 -16.92 -3.85
N PHE A 56 15.50 -16.86 -4.99
CA PHE A 56 15.90 -15.59 -5.60
C PHE A 56 14.70 -14.67 -5.88
N VAL A 57 13.62 -15.19 -6.48
CA VAL A 57 12.42 -14.40 -6.79
C VAL A 57 11.72 -13.91 -5.52
N SER A 58 11.66 -14.74 -4.46
CA SER A 58 11.08 -14.32 -3.18
C SER A 58 11.85 -13.15 -2.54
N TRP A 59 13.18 -13.18 -2.61
CA TRP A 59 14.04 -12.10 -2.11
C TRP A 59 13.90 -10.82 -2.93
N LEU A 60 13.92 -10.94 -4.27
CA LEU A 60 13.73 -9.79 -5.18
C LEU A 60 12.37 -9.13 -4.97
N GLY A 61 11.32 -9.93 -4.88
CA GLY A 61 9.96 -9.46 -4.63
C GLY A 61 9.82 -8.75 -3.29
N SER A 62 10.41 -9.30 -2.23
CA SER A 62 10.38 -8.67 -0.91
C SER A 62 11.18 -7.37 -0.82
N ALA A 63 12.35 -7.30 -1.46
CA ALA A 63 13.12 -6.05 -1.56
C ALA A 63 12.30 -4.96 -2.28
N THR A 64 11.63 -5.33 -3.37
CA THR A 64 10.77 -4.41 -4.14
C THR A 64 9.54 -3.99 -3.35
N ALA A 65 8.87 -4.93 -2.68
CA ALA A 65 7.72 -4.65 -1.81
C ALA A 65 8.10 -3.73 -0.66
N THR A 66 9.29 -3.91 -0.07
CA THR A 66 9.81 -3.05 1.00
C THR A 66 10.05 -1.63 0.50
N GLY A 67 10.65 -1.47 -0.69
CA GLY A 67 10.84 -0.16 -1.31
C GLY A 67 9.51 0.58 -1.55
N LEU A 68 8.52 -0.13 -2.09
CA LEU A 68 7.17 0.42 -2.29
C LEU A 68 6.48 0.72 -0.96
N ALA A 69 6.65 -0.11 0.06
CA ALA A 69 6.10 0.12 1.39
C ALA A 69 6.66 1.39 2.05
N ILE A 70 7.98 1.61 1.98
CA ILE A 70 8.62 2.86 2.42
C ILE A 70 8.03 4.06 1.68
N TRP A 71 7.88 3.95 0.36
CA TRP A 71 7.28 5.00 -0.46
C TRP A 71 5.82 5.29 -0.06
N ALA A 72 5.03 4.25 0.22
CA ALA A 72 3.66 4.37 0.71
C ALA A 72 3.58 5.06 2.08
N ILE A 73 4.53 4.78 2.99
CA ILE A 73 4.62 5.42 4.30
C ILE A 73 4.95 6.91 4.15
N VAL A 74 5.91 7.26 3.29
CA VAL A 74 6.29 8.66 3.03
C VAL A 74 5.08 9.43 2.47
N LEU A 75 4.43 8.92 1.43
CA LEU A 75 3.23 9.55 0.87
C LEU A 75 2.08 9.59 1.89
N GLY A 76 1.91 8.53 2.68
CA GLY A 76 0.88 8.44 3.71
C GLY A 76 1.08 9.50 4.81
N SER A 77 2.31 9.70 5.29
CA SER A 77 2.63 10.68 6.32
C SER A 77 2.38 12.12 5.84
N ILE A 78 2.78 12.42 4.59
CA ILE A 78 2.49 13.71 3.95
C ILE A 78 0.97 13.89 3.77
N GLY A 79 0.27 12.85 3.31
CA GLY A 79 -1.17 12.86 3.09
C GLY A 79 -1.97 13.06 4.38
N VAL A 80 -1.54 12.47 5.50
CA VAL A 80 -2.15 12.68 6.83
C VAL A 80 -1.91 14.12 7.31
N GLY A 81 -0.69 14.64 7.16
CA GLY A 81 -0.36 16.02 7.52
C GLY A 81 -1.17 17.05 6.73
N ARG A 82 -1.41 16.81 5.44
CA ARG A 82 -2.27 17.65 4.60
C ARG A 82 -3.75 17.48 4.92
N ALA A 83 -4.21 16.26 5.19
CA ALA A 83 -5.60 16.00 5.58
C ALA A 83 -5.98 16.73 6.88
N ALA A 84 -5.05 16.85 7.84
CA ALA A 84 -5.28 17.61 9.08
C ALA A 84 -5.55 19.10 8.79
N LYS A 85 -4.86 19.69 7.81
CA LYS A 85 -5.06 21.09 7.39
C LYS A 85 -6.36 21.31 6.60
N LEU A 86 -6.91 20.24 6.01
CA LEU A 86 -8.11 20.27 5.16
C LEU A 86 -9.37 19.73 5.88
N GLY A 87 -9.43 19.82 7.21
CA GLY A 87 -10.60 19.38 7.99
C GLY A 87 -10.86 17.87 7.96
N GLY A 88 -9.84 17.05 7.68
CA GLY A 88 -9.94 15.59 7.63
C GLY A 88 -10.22 14.99 6.25
N TYR A 89 -10.30 15.80 5.19
CA TYR A 89 -10.57 15.31 3.84
C TYR A 89 -9.52 14.26 3.38
N ARG A 90 -10.00 13.04 3.08
CA ARG A 90 -9.20 11.85 2.66
C ARG A 90 -8.15 11.37 3.68
N ARG A 91 -8.31 11.71 4.97
CA ARG A 91 -7.44 11.20 6.05
C ARG A 91 -7.41 9.67 6.10
N GLY A 92 -8.55 9.01 5.88
CA GLY A 92 -8.65 7.55 5.85
C GLY A 92 -7.73 6.93 4.80
N THR A 93 -7.74 7.44 3.57
CA THR A 93 -6.92 6.93 2.46
C THR A 93 -5.42 7.08 2.73
N ALA A 94 -5.01 8.21 3.32
CA ALA A 94 -3.62 8.43 3.70
C ALA A 94 -3.19 7.49 4.84
N LEU A 95 -4.06 7.27 5.82
CA LEU A 95 -3.82 6.30 6.90
C LEU A 95 -3.75 4.87 6.38
N THR A 96 -4.59 4.48 5.42
CA THR A 96 -4.50 3.15 4.79
C THR A 96 -3.14 2.95 4.11
N GLY A 97 -2.65 3.94 3.36
CA GLY A 97 -1.32 3.87 2.75
C GLY A 97 -0.20 3.78 3.79
N LEU A 98 -0.29 4.56 4.88
CA LEU A 98 0.71 4.59 5.94
C LEU A 98 0.73 3.31 6.78
N LEU A 99 -0.41 2.91 7.33
CA LEU A 99 -0.54 1.71 8.17
C LEU A 99 -0.34 0.44 7.34
N GLY A 100 -0.88 0.43 6.11
CA GLY A 100 -0.66 -0.66 5.17
C GLY A 100 0.80 -0.81 4.80
N GLY A 101 1.50 0.29 4.50
CA GLY A 101 2.94 0.30 4.24
C GLY A 101 3.74 -0.23 5.44
N LEU A 102 3.43 0.20 6.66
CA LEU A 102 4.06 -0.34 7.88
C LEU A 102 3.80 -1.84 8.04
N GLY A 103 2.58 -2.30 7.78
CA GLY A 103 2.23 -3.72 7.80
C GLY A 103 3.08 -4.53 6.82
N VAL A 104 3.22 -4.06 5.57
CA VAL A 104 4.07 -4.72 4.56
C VAL A 104 5.53 -4.74 5.01
N LEU A 105 6.04 -3.66 5.58
CA LEU A 105 7.43 -3.54 6.02
C LEU A 105 7.77 -4.54 7.16
N LEU A 106 6.81 -4.81 8.04
CA LEU A 106 6.95 -5.81 9.11
C LEU A 106 6.77 -7.24 8.63
N ILE A 107 5.85 -7.48 7.68
CA ILE A 107 5.49 -8.84 7.21
C ILE A 107 6.46 -9.34 6.15
N ALA A 108 7.00 -8.47 5.28
CA ALA A 108 7.90 -8.83 4.19
C ALA A 108 9.11 -9.72 4.62
N PRO A 109 9.87 -9.41 5.69
CA PRO A 109 10.95 -10.27 6.14
C PRO A 109 10.47 -11.64 6.63
N VAL A 110 9.30 -11.70 7.28
CA VAL A 110 8.70 -12.96 7.76
C VAL A 110 8.30 -13.85 6.58
N VAL A 111 7.70 -13.26 5.54
CA VAL A 111 7.28 -13.98 4.33
C VAL A 111 8.48 -14.55 3.58
N VAL A 112 9.58 -13.78 3.46
CA VAL A 112 10.83 -14.29 2.84
C VAL A 112 11.44 -15.41 3.64
N LEU A 113 11.51 -15.26 4.97
CA LEU A 113 12.10 -16.28 5.84
C LEU A 113 11.31 -17.60 5.73
N LEU A 114 9.98 -17.53 5.86
CA LEU A 114 9.11 -18.71 5.72
C LEU A 114 9.17 -19.31 4.30
N GLY A 115 9.16 -18.48 3.26
CA GLY A 115 9.30 -18.95 1.89
C GLY A 115 10.63 -19.64 1.63
N SER A 116 11.73 -19.11 2.18
CA SER A 116 13.05 -19.71 2.07
C SER A 116 13.12 -21.06 2.79
N LEU A 117 12.53 -21.16 3.98
CA LEU A 117 12.46 -22.43 4.73
C LEU A 117 11.63 -23.49 3.99
N LEU A 118 10.50 -23.10 3.39
CA LEU A 118 9.64 -24.01 2.62
C LEU A 118 10.27 -24.50 1.32
N LEU A 119 11.13 -23.70 0.70
CA LEU A 119 11.79 -24.05 -0.56
C LEU A 119 13.09 -24.83 -0.36
N LEU A 120 13.72 -24.73 0.81
CA LEU A 120 15.02 -25.35 1.12
C LEU A 120 14.93 -26.57 2.05
N GLY A 121 13.82 -26.76 2.76
CA GLY A 121 13.54 -27.94 3.59
C GLY A 121 12.83 -29.04 2.83
#